data_AF-A0AAU1H4Z8-F1
#
_entry.id   AF-A0AAU1H4Z8-F1
#
_cell.length_a   1.000
_cell.length_b   1.000
_cell.length_c   1.000
_cell.angle_alpha   90.00
_cell.angle_beta   90.00
_cell.angle_gamma   90.00
#
_symmetry.space_group_name_H-M   'P 1'
#
loop_
_entity.id
_entity.type
_entity.pdbx_description
1 polymer ?
#
loop_
_entity_poly.entity_id
_entity_poly.type
_entity_poly.pdbx_seq_one_letter_code
_entity_poly.pdbx_strand_id
1 'polypeptide(L)'
;MTSGAVARHQVQEAAVHAFDAQLATGTPQPVPGVVALDGIAEFIGISHGTAGPWPHEPARIGLHAAEGESWVLDLTASGSRVLDGRPETATGLHGPASDLLLTLHGRLSADCLRIQGDRAVLENLLSWPDLG
;
A
#
# COMPACT_ATOMS: atom_id res chain seq x y z
N MET A 1 6.16 -0.91 21.99
CA MET A 1 4.79 -0.87 21.43
C MET A 1 3.79 -0.68 22.56
N THR A 2 2.73 0.09 22.33
CA THR A 2 1.62 0.21 23.30
C THR A 2 0.51 -0.80 22.96
N SER A 3 -0.36 -1.10 23.92
CA SER A 3 -1.55 -1.93 23.65
C SER A 3 -2.45 -1.35 22.55
N GLY A 4 -2.54 -0.02 22.46
CA GLY A 4 -3.27 0.66 21.39
C GLY A 4 -2.65 0.44 20.00
N ALA A 5 -1.31 0.49 19.89
CA ALA A 5 -0.63 0.19 18.63
C ALA A 5 -0.87 -1.26 18.18
N VAL A 6 -0.86 -2.21 19.13
CA VAL A 6 -1.18 -3.61 18.85
C VAL A 6 -2.64 -3.76 18.42
N ALA A 7 -3.59 -3.14 19.12
CA ALA A 7 -5.01 -3.21 18.77
C ALA A 7 -5.29 -2.64 17.36
N ARG A 8 -4.64 -1.53 17.00
CA ARG A 8 -4.76 -0.93 15.68
C ARG A 8 -4.26 -1.87 14.58
N HIS A 9 -3.07 -2.45 14.74
CA HIS A 9 -2.53 -3.44 13.82
C HIS A 9 -3.46 -4.67 13.68
N GLN A 10 -4.01 -5.17 14.79
CA GLN A 10 -4.95 -6.30 14.76
C GLN A 10 -6.24 -6.00 13.98
N VAL A 11 -6.73 -4.76 13.95
CA VAL A 11 -7.87 -4.38 13.11
C VAL A 11 -7.53 -4.48 11.63
N GLN A 12 -6.33 -4.03 11.24
CA GLN A 12 -5.87 -4.06 9.85
C GLN A 12 -5.65 -5.51 9.37
N GLU A 13 -4.95 -6.32 10.16
CA GLU A 13 -4.74 -7.74 9.90
C GLU A 13 -6.07 -8.50 9.77
N ALA A 14 -6.98 -8.30 10.73
CA ALA A 14 -8.30 -8.94 10.68
C ALA A 14 -9.10 -8.53 9.45
N ALA A 15 -8.97 -7.28 8.98
CA ALA A 15 -9.69 -6.82 7.80
C ALA A 15 -9.16 -7.46 6.50
N VAL A 16 -7.84 -7.56 6.34
CA VAL A 16 -7.23 -8.26 5.19
C VAL A 16 -7.57 -9.74 5.21
N HIS A 17 -7.52 -10.39 6.38
CA HIS A 17 -7.89 -11.81 6.49
C HIS A 17 -9.39 -12.07 6.32
N ALA A 18 -10.25 -11.13 6.72
CA ALA A 18 -11.67 -11.20 6.42
C ALA A 18 -11.90 -11.15 4.90
N PHE A 19 -11.18 -10.29 4.18
CA PHE A 19 -11.18 -10.29 2.72
C PHE A 19 -10.72 -11.65 2.15
N ASP A 20 -9.60 -12.20 2.64
CA ASP A 20 -9.08 -13.51 2.21
C ASP A 20 -10.14 -14.62 2.38
N ALA A 21 -10.84 -14.64 3.52
CA ALA A 21 -11.91 -15.60 3.79
C ALA A 21 -13.13 -15.42 2.87
N GLN A 22 -13.53 -14.18 2.59
CA GLN A 22 -14.62 -13.87 1.67
C GLN A 22 -14.26 -14.20 0.21
N LEU A 23 -13.01 -13.97 -0.18
CA LEU A 23 -12.49 -14.34 -1.50
C LEU A 23 -12.55 -15.85 -1.71
N ALA A 24 -12.14 -16.64 -0.71
CA ALA A 24 -12.22 -18.10 -0.75
C ALA A 24 -13.65 -18.64 -0.88
N THR A 25 -14.65 -17.87 -0.47
CA THR A 25 -16.08 -18.19 -0.61
C THR A 25 -16.75 -17.51 -1.80
N GLY A 26 -15.98 -16.78 -2.63
CA GLY A 26 -16.47 -16.12 -3.85
C GLY A 26 -17.31 -14.88 -3.61
N THR A 27 -17.28 -14.28 -2.41
CA THR A 27 -18.07 -13.09 -2.06
C THR A 27 -17.25 -11.96 -1.41
N PRO A 28 -16.06 -11.61 -1.96
CA PRO A 28 -15.20 -10.58 -1.38
C PRO A 28 -15.93 -9.24 -1.25
N GLN A 29 -15.77 -8.59 -0.10
CA GLN A 29 -16.26 -7.24 0.15
C GLN A 29 -15.07 -6.27 0.30
N PRO A 30 -15.21 -5.00 -0.10
CA PRO A 30 -14.18 -4.00 0.13
C PRO A 30 -13.84 -3.85 1.61
N VAL A 31 -12.57 -3.60 1.92
CA VAL A 31 -12.12 -3.20 3.25
C VAL A 31 -12.75 -1.84 3.58
N PRO A 32 -13.31 -1.63 4.79
CA PRO A 32 -13.86 -0.33 5.18
C PRO A 32 -12.84 0.79 4.99
N GLY A 33 -13.21 1.88 4.32
CA GLY A 33 -12.27 2.91 3.86
C GLY A 33 -11.37 3.48 4.96
N VAL A 34 -11.90 3.75 6.15
CA VAL A 34 -11.10 4.24 7.29
C VAL A 34 -10.04 3.24 7.76
N VAL A 35 -10.35 1.94 7.70
CA VAL A 35 -9.40 0.86 8.02
C VAL A 35 -8.38 0.72 6.90
N ALA A 36 -8.82 0.83 5.64
CA ALA A 36 -7.94 0.75 4.49
C ALA A 36 -6.91 1.88 4.46
N LEU A 37 -7.33 3.12 4.73
CA LEU A 37 -6.44 4.29 4.81
C LEU A 37 -5.40 4.15 5.93
N ASP A 38 -5.81 3.71 7.12
CA ASP A 38 -4.89 3.46 8.24
C ASP A 38 -3.93 2.30 7.95
N GLY A 39 -4.43 1.24 7.30
CA GLY A 39 -3.63 0.11 6.83
C GLY A 39 -2.59 0.51 5.78
N ILE A 40 -2.93 1.37 4.81
CA ILE A 40 -1.96 1.89 3.82
C ILE A 40 -0.85 2.67 4.54
N ALA A 41 -1.22 3.57 5.44
CA ALA A 41 -0.25 4.38 6.19
C ALA A 41 0.69 3.51 7.04
N GLU A 42 0.16 2.45 7.66
CA GLU A 42 0.97 1.47 8.38
C GLU A 42 1.87 0.67 7.43
N PHE A 43 1.33 0.13 6.33
CA PHE A 43 2.08 -0.68 5.37
C PHE A 43 3.27 0.07 4.79
N ILE A 44 3.09 1.32 4.36
CA ILE A 44 4.20 2.11 3.82
C ILE A 44 5.20 2.54 4.89
N GLY A 45 4.75 2.71 6.14
CA GLY A 45 5.60 3.11 7.26
C GLY A 45 6.38 1.94 7.88
N ILE A 46 5.82 0.73 7.84
CA ILE A 46 6.39 -0.47 8.45
C ILE A 46 6.91 -1.42 7.37
N SER A 47 6.06 -2.01 6.55
CA SER A 47 6.47 -2.99 5.54
C SER A 47 7.49 -2.39 4.57
N HIS A 48 7.16 -1.31 3.85
CA HIS A 48 8.13 -0.63 2.99
C HIS A 48 9.22 0.08 3.79
N GLY A 49 8.87 0.73 4.91
CA GLY A 49 9.79 1.53 5.70
C GLY A 49 10.91 0.72 6.35
N THR A 50 10.70 -0.60 6.56
CA THR A 50 11.68 -1.51 7.16
C THR A 50 12.21 -2.59 6.21
N ALA A 51 11.81 -2.56 4.93
CA ALA A 51 12.19 -3.52 3.89
C ALA A 51 13.69 -3.54 3.52
N GLY A 52 14.48 -2.61 4.07
CA GLY A 52 15.89 -2.45 3.70
C GLY A 52 16.06 -1.67 2.40
N PRO A 53 17.21 -1.79 1.70
CA PRO A 53 17.49 -1.08 0.46
C PRO A 53 16.46 -1.38 -0.65
N TRP A 54 16.03 -0.33 -1.36
CA TRP A 54 15.32 -0.49 -2.62
C TRP A 54 16.28 -1.05 -3.68
N PRO A 55 15.98 -2.21 -4.32
CA PRO A 55 16.92 -2.89 -5.20
C PRO A 55 16.88 -2.41 -6.66
N HIS A 56 16.08 -1.39 -6.98
CA HIS A 56 15.95 -0.82 -8.33
C HIS A 56 16.47 0.62 -8.38
N GLU A 57 16.38 1.24 -9.57
CA GLU A 57 16.69 2.66 -9.72
C GLU A 57 15.85 3.54 -8.78
N PRO A 58 16.42 4.62 -8.21
CA PRO A 58 15.68 5.51 -7.32
C PRO A 58 14.40 6.03 -7.96
N ALA A 59 13.32 6.02 -7.20
CA ALA A 59 12.00 6.36 -7.70
C ALA A 59 11.18 7.16 -6.69
N ARG A 60 10.28 8.00 -7.21
CA ARG A 60 9.21 8.62 -6.42
C ARG A 60 7.87 8.16 -6.93
N ILE A 61 7.08 7.55 -6.04
CA ILE A 61 5.81 6.93 -6.39
C ILE A 61 4.71 7.51 -5.52
N GLY A 62 3.64 7.95 -6.18
CA GLY A 62 2.42 8.40 -5.52
C GLY A 62 1.44 7.25 -5.28
N LEU A 63 0.85 7.20 -4.10
CA LEU A 63 -0.33 6.39 -3.79
C LEU A 63 -1.48 7.35 -3.52
N HIS A 64 -2.57 7.23 -4.27
CA HIS A 64 -3.66 8.21 -4.26
C HIS A 64 -5.01 7.53 -4.03
N ALA A 65 -5.48 7.57 -2.79
CA ALA A 65 -6.79 7.06 -2.42
C ALA A 65 -7.90 7.99 -2.91
N ALA A 66 -8.95 7.41 -3.48
CA ALA A 66 -10.14 8.14 -3.95
C ALA A 66 -10.87 8.88 -2.81
N GLU A 67 -10.68 8.42 -1.57
CA GLU A 67 -11.18 8.99 -0.32
C GLU A 67 -10.48 10.30 0.07
N GLY A 68 -9.50 10.76 -0.72
CA GLY A 68 -8.86 12.07 -0.57
C GLY A 68 -7.51 12.05 0.13
N GLU A 69 -7.01 10.89 0.54
CA GLU A 69 -5.66 10.72 1.07
C GLU A 69 -4.64 10.41 -0.04
N SER A 70 -3.40 10.84 0.17
CA SER A 70 -2.31 10.54 -0.74
C SER A 70 -0.96 10.53 -0.04
N TRP A 71 -0.09 9.64 -0.49
CA TRP A 71 1.26 9.45 0.02
C TRP A 71 2.26 9.48 -1.13
N VAL A 72 3.46 9.97 -0.87
CA VAL A 72 4.57 9.90 -1.82
C VAL A 72 5.72 9.15 -1.17
N LEU A 73 6.10 8.05 -1.81
CA LEU A 73 7.25 7.24 -1.41
C LEU A 73 8.48 7.73 -2.15
N ASP A 74 9.57 7.93 -1.43
CA ASP A 74 10.92 8.20 -1.92
C ASP A 74 11.75 6.93 -1.71
N LEU A 75 12.03 6.22 -2.80
CA LEU A 75 12.68 4.91 -2.81
C LEU A 75 14.13 5.08 -3.28
N THR A 76 15.07 4.60 -2.47
CA THR A 76 16.50 4.79 -2.69
C THR A 76 17.30 3.59 -2.19
N ALA A 77 18.60 3.53 -2.48
CA ALA A 77 19.50 2.52 -1.91
C ALA A 77 19.55 2.52 -0.36
N SER A 78 19.02 3.54 0.32
CA SER A 78 18.84 3.53 1.79
C SER A 78 17.49 2.99 2.27
N GLY A 79 16.58 2.66 1.34
CA GLY A 79 15.23 2.15 1.61
C GLY A 79 14.12 3.11 1.21
N SER A 80 12.97 2.98 1.87
CA SER A 80 11.76 3.77 1.61
C SER A 80 11.51 4.82 2.67
N ARG A 81 11.08 6.01 2.24
CA ARG A 81 10.61 7.10 3.10
C ARG A 81 9.32 7.68 2.53
N VAL A 82 8.36 8.00 3.39
CA VAL A 82 7.21 8.83 3.01
C VAL A 82 7.62 10.31 3.07
N LEU A 83 7.36 11.07 2.01
CA LEU A 83 7.62 12.51 1.97
C LEU A 83 6.47 13.33 2.55
N ASP A 84 6.83 14.41 3.25
CA ASP A 84 5.87 15.41 3.70
C ASP A 84 5.32 16.24 2.53
N GLY A 85 4.07 16.71 2.66
CA GLY A 85 3.53 17.78 1.81
C GLY A 85 2.95 17.38 0.45
N ARG A 86 2.56 16.11 0.25
CA ARG A 86 1.89 15.58 -0.98
C ARG A 86 2.45 16.17 -2.30
N PRO A 87 3.77 16.09 -2.55
CA PRO A 87 4.35 16.61 -3.78
C PRO A 87 3.79 15.87 -5.00
N GLU A 88 3.71 16.54 -6.16
CA GLU A 88 3.30 15.89 -7.39
C GLU A 88 4.32 14.81 -7.81
N THR A 89 3.83 13.68 -8.30
CA THR A 89 4.65 12.58 -8.82
C THR A 89 4.25 12.26 -10.27
N ALA A 90 5.23 11.96 -11.11
CA ALA A 90 4.99 11.52 -12.48
C ALA A 90 4.45 10.08 -12.55
N THR A 91 4.79 9.25 -11.54
CA THR A 91 4.39 7.85 -11.42
C THR A 91 3.53 7.65 -10.17
N GLY A 92 2.44 6.88 -10.29
CA GLY A 92 1.56 6.60 -9.15
C GLY A 92 0.41 5.64 -9.42
N LEU A 93 -0.15 5.13 -8.32
CA LEU A 93 -1.34 4.29 -8.29
C LEU A 93 -2.52 5.10 -7.74
N HIS A 94 -3.68 4.98 -8.39
CA HIS A 94 -4.91 5.65 -7.98
C HIS A 94 -6.08 4.67 -7.92
N GLY A 95 -6.89 4.75 -6.88
CA GLY A 95 -8.08 3.93 -6.72
C GLY A 95 -8.71 4.06 -5.34
N PRO A 96 -9.76 3.30 -5.05
CA PRO A 96 -10.30 3.18 -3.70
C PRO A 96 -9.20 2.74 -2.72
N ALA A 97 -9.26 3.22 -1.47
CA ALA A 97 -8.29 2.84 -0.44
C ALA A 97 -8.27 1.32 -0.22
N SER A 98 -9.43 0.67 -0.28
CA SER A 98 -9.52 -0.80 -0.21
C SER A 98 -8.68 -1.47 -1.28
N ASP A 99 -8.80 -1.03 -2.54
CA ASP A 99 -8.13 -1.67 -3.66
C ASP A 99 -6.62 -1.40 -3.61
N LEU A 100 -6.22 -0.18 -3.21
CA LEU A 100 -4.82 0.16 -2.97
C LEU A 100 -4.21 -0.73 -1.87
N LEU A 101 -4.88 -0.86 -0.72
CA LEU A 101 -4.41 -1.71 0.38
C LEU A 101 -4.29 -3.17 -0.07
N LEU A 102 -5.34 -3.72 -0.68
CA LEU A 102 -5.33 -5.12 -1.10
C LEU A 102 -4.31 -5.39 -2.21
N THR A 103 -4.04 -4.42 -3.09
CA THR A 103 -2.96 -4.53 -4.08
C THR A 103 -1.58 -4.49 -3.42
N LEU A 104 -1.36 -3.64 -2.41
CA LEU A 104 -0.10 -3.61 -1.64
C LEU A 104 0.14 -4.94 -0.91
N HIS A 105 -0.90 -5.59 -0.41
CA HIS A 105 -0.81 -6.93 0.16
C HIS A 105 -0.76 -8.05 -0.90
N GLY A 106 -0.77 -7.76 -2.21
CA GLY A 106 -0.74 -8.79 -3.26
C GLY A 106 -2.02 -9.61 -3.41
N ARG A 107 -3.16 -9.12 -2.90
CA ARG A 107 -4.48 -9.78 -2.98
C ARG A 107 -5.26 -9.38 -4.23
N LEU A 108 -4.99 -8.20 -4.79
CA LEU A 108 -5.57 -7.73 -6.04
C LEU A 108 -4.47 -7.45 -7.07
N SER A 109 -4.83 -7.58 -8.35
CA SER A 109 -3.96 -7.15 -9.45
C SER A 109 -3.91 -5.62 -9.49
N ALA A 110 -2.75 -5.07 -9.88
CA ALA A 110 -2.59 -3.66 -10.16
C ALA A 110 -3.54 -3.15 -11.27
N ASP A 111 -4.09 -4.05 -12.10
CA ASP A 111 -5.07 -3.70 -13.12
C ASP A 111 -6.43 -3.27 -12.56
N CYS A 112 -6.70 -3.51 -11.27
CA CYS A 112 -7.84 -2.93 -10.55
C CYS A 112 -7.63 -1.42 -10.26
N LEU A 113 -6.42 -0.91 -10.42
CA LEU A 113 -6.06 0.47 -10.13
C LEU A 113 -5.79 1.25 -11.42
N ARG A 114 -6.00 2.57 -11.36
CA ARG A 114 -5.51 3.47 -12.42
C ARG A 114 -4.01 3.69 -12.19
N ILE A 115 -3.22 3.29 -13.18
CA ILE A 115 -1.79 3.52 -13.24
C ILE A 115 -1.49 4.83 -13.97
N GLN A 116 -0.60 5.63 -13.38
CA GLN A 116 -0.01 6.82 -13.99
C GLN A 116 1.51 6.63 -14.08
N GLY A 117 2.11 6.99 -15.21
CA GLY A 117 3.56 6.94 -15.41
C GLY A 117 4.10 5.54 -15.71
N ASP A 118 5.25 5.22 -15.14
CA ASP A 118 5.99 3.99 -15.43
C ASP A 118 5.40 2.78 -14.68
N ARG A 119 4.76 1.87 -15.43
CA ARG A 119 4.16 0.64 -14.90
C ARG A 119 5.20 -0.31 -14.30
N ALA A 120 6.38 -0.43 -14.90
CA ALA A 120 7.39 -1.39 -14.42
C ALA A 120 7.91 -0.98 -13.04
N VAL A 121 8.06 0.33 -12.79
CA VAL A 121 8.42 0.87 -11.48
C VAL A 121 7.34 0.58 -10.43
N LEU A 122 6.06 0.65 -10.80
CA LEU A 122 4.95 0.32 -9.91
C LEU A 122 4.86 -1.18 -9.61
N GLU A 123 5.10 -2.03 -10.60
CA GLU A 123 5.15 -3.49 -10.40
C GLU A 123 6.31 -3.87 -9.49
N ASN A 124 7.49 -3.25 -9.66
CA ASN A 124 8.60 -3.41 -8.73
C ASN A 124 8.20 -3.05 -7.30
N LEU A 125 7.47 -1.94 -7.10
CA LEU A 125 6.99 -1.52 -5.78
C LEU A 125 6.04 -2.58 -5.19
N LEU A 126 5.09 -3.09 -5.98
CA LEU A 126 4.12 -4.07 -5.50
C LEU A 126 4.74 -5.45 -5.20
N SER A 127 5.92 -5.74 -5.76
CA SER A 127 6.70 -6.94 -5.47
C SER A 127 7.71 -6.77 -4.32
N TRP A 128 7.79 -5.59 -3.70
CA TRP A 128 8.80 -5.26 -2.69
C TRP A 128 8.19 -4.55 -1.47
N PRO A 129 8.50 -4.95 -0.22
CA PRO A 129 9.26 -6.13 0.13
C PRO A 129 8.54 -7.41 -0.28
N ASP A 130 9.31 -8.49 -0.37
CA ASP A 130 8.71 -9.81 -0.45
C ASP A 130 7.90 -10.08 0.84
N LEU A 131 6.60 -10.32 0.68
CA LEU A 131 5.67 -10.57 1.77
C LEU A 131 5.51 -12.07 2.08
N GLY A 132 6.21 -12.96 1.37
CA GLY A 132 6.09 -14.42 1.52
C GLY A 132 7.29 -15.21 1.04
#